data_AF-A0A2V7XMQ0-F1
#
_entry.id   AF-A0A2V7XMQ0-F1
#
_cell.length_a   1.000
_cell.length_b   1.000
_cell.length_c   1.000
_cell.angle_alpha   90.00
_cell.angle_beta   90.00
_cell.angle_gamma   90.00
#
_symmetry.space_group_name_H-M   'P 1'
#
loop_
_entity.id
_entity.type
_entity.pdbx_description
1 polymer ?
#
loop_
_entity_poly.entity_id
_entity_poly.type
_entity_poly.pdbx_seq_one_letter_code
_entity_poly.pdbx_strand_id
1 'polypeptide(L)'
;SSELSLDHVVPISRGGKSSWDNVVCACLPCNVRKGNKLLNECDMRLIRHPQRPKWHPLHRLQGRNFPEIWKNFLDEAYWNVELRS
;
A
#
# COMPACT_ATOMS: atom_id res chain seq x y z
N SER A 1 -14.68 -12.91 4.11
CA SER A 1 -13.69 -11.83 4.17
C SER A 1 -12.57 -12.19 3.20
N SER A 2 -12.40 -11.47 2.10
CA SER A 2 -11.25 -11.69 1.19
C SER A 2 -10.07 -10.89 1.73
N GLU A 3 -9.09 -11.57 2.31
CA GLU A 3 -7.87 -10.92 2.80
C GLU A 3 -7.22 -10.10 1.68
N LEU A 4 -6.95 -8.83 2.00
CA LEU A 4 -6.29 -7.88 1.12
C LEU A 4 -4.82 -7.77 1.52
N SER A 5 -3.96 -7.67 0.52
CA SER A 5 -2.54 -7.44 0.68
C SER A 5 -2.09 -6.25 -0.15
N LEU A 6 -0.89 -5.74 0.14
CA LEU A 6 -0.17 -4.84 -0.75
C LEU A 6 0.65 -5.69 -1.74
N ASP A 7 0.69 -5.26 -2.99
CA ASP A 7 1.50 -5.88 -4.04
C ASP A 7 2.22 -4.82 -4.87
N HIS A 8 3.41 -5.15 -5.36
CA HIS A 8 4.21 -4.29 -6.23
C HIS A 8 3.96 -4.64 -7.69
N VAL A 9 3.48 -3.69 -8.49
CA VAL A 9 3.20 -3.86 -9.93
C VAL A 9 4.42 -4.41 -10.67
N VAL A 10 5.59 -3.80 -10.43
CA VAL A 10 6.90 -4.36 -10.74
C VAL A 10 7.46 -4.97 -9.46
N PRO A 11 7.72 -6.28 -9.39
CA PRO A 11 8.28 -6.94 -8.21
C PRO A 11 9.63 -6.34 -7.79
N ILE A 12 9.90 -6.29 -6.48
CA ILE A 12 11.20 -5.81 -5.95
C ILE A 12 12.36 -6.62 -6.51
N SER A 13 12.20 -7.94 -6.64
CA SER A 13 13.18 -8.85 -7.25
C SER A 13 13.52 -8.51 -8.70
N ARG A 14 12.71 -7.68 -9.37
CA ARG A 14 12.92 -7.19 -10.73
C ARG A 14 13.19 -5.68 -10.79
N GLY A 15 13.65 -5.08 -9.69
CA GLY A 15 14.01 -3.67 -9.62
C GLY A 15 12.84 -2.72 -9.34
N GLY A 16 11.66 -3.25 -9.00
CA GLY A 16 10.53 -2.45 -8.56
C GLY A 16 10.80 -1.73 -7.23
N LYS A 17 10.26 -0.51 -7.09
CA LYS A 17 10.43 0.32 -5.88
C LYS A 17 9.18 0.31 -5.02
N SER A 18 9.34 0.39 -3.70
CA SER A 18 8.24 0.68 -2.77
C SER A 18 7.86 2.16 -2.88
N SER A 19 7.00 2.48 -3.85
CA SER A 19 6.60 3.85 -4.19
C SER A 19 5.12 3.92 -4.55
N TRP A 20 4.54 5.12 -4.44
CA TRP A 20 3.13 5.38 -4.75
C TRP A 20 2.70 4.95 -6.15
N ASP A 21 3.64 4.92 -7.09
CA ASP A 21 3.38 4.62 -8.50
C ASP A 21 3.65 3.14 -8.83
N ASN A 22 3.94 2.32 -7.82
CA ASN A 22 4.24 0.89 -7.99
C ASN A 22 3.53 -0.02 -6.97
N VAL A 23 2.89 0.51 -5.93
CA VAL A 23 2.19 -0.32 -4.92
C VAL A 23 0.68 -0.22 -5.12
N VAL A 24 0.02 -1.39 -5.15
CA VAL A 24 -1.43 -1.53 -5.27
C VAL A 24 -1.99 -2.42 -4.16
N CYS A 25 -3.29 -2.31 -3.91
CA CYS A 25 -4.01 -3.29 -3.10
C CYS A 25 -4.49 -4.44 -3.98
N ALA A 26 -4.27 -5.68 -3.54
CA ALA A 26 -4.65 -6.89 -4.25
C ALA A 26 -5.32 -7.89 -3.29
N CYS A 27 -6.17 -8.76 -3.84
CA CYS A 27 -6.65 -9.91 -3.10
C CYS A 27 -5.51 -10.92 -2.88
N LEU A 28 -5.50 -11.67 -1.77
CA LEU A 28 -4.44 -12.66 -1.52
C LEU A 28 -4.26 -13.66 -2.68
N PRO A 29 -5.31 -14.27 -3.27
CA PRO A 29 -5.17 -15.14 -4.44
C PRO A 29 -4.53 -14.46 -5.65
N CYS A 30 -4.89 -13.18 -5.88
CA CYS A 30 -4.37 -12.36 -6.96
C CYS A 30 -2.87 -12.12 -6.77
N ASN A 31 -2.48 -11.75 -5.54
CA ASN A 31 -1.10 -11.49 -5.16
C ASN A 31 -0.24 -12.75 -5.31
N VAL A 32 -0.71 -13.90 -4.81
CA VAL A 32 -0.03 -15.19 -4.95
C VAL A 32 0.11 -15.60 -6.42
N ARG A 33 -0.95 -15.45 -7.23
CA ARG A 33 -0.91 -15.76 -8.67
C ARG A 33 0.13 -14.92 -9.41
N LYS A 34 0.25 -13.63 -9.08
CA LYS A 34 1.25 -12.75 -9.69
C LYS A 34 2.66 -13.11 -9.20
N GLY A 35 2.87 -13.20 -7.89
CA GLY A 35 4.18 -13.43 -7.29
C GLY A 35 5.25 -12.46 -7.82
N ASN A 36 6.41 -13.01 -8.21
CA ASN A 36 7.54 -12.25 -8.79
C ASN A 36 7.43 -12.02 -10.31
N LYS A 37 6.24 -12.15 -10.89
CA LYS A 37 6.00 -11.92 -12.32
C LYS A 37 5.56 -10.48 -12.58
N LEU A 38 5.87 -9.99 -13.77
CA LEU A 38 5.25 -8.81 -14.35
C LEU A 38 3.82 -9.14 -14.78
N LEU A 39 2.96 -8.12 -14.88
CA LEU A 39 1.55 -8.30 -15.24
C LEU A 39 1.35 -9.00 -16.59
N ASN A 40 2.23 -8.75 -17.55
CA ASN A 40 2.22 -9.39 -18.88
C ASN A 40 2.64 -10.87 -18.87
N GLU A 41 3.35 -11.33 -17.85
CA GLU A 41 3.80 -12.73 -17.72
C GLU A 41 2.74 -13.62 -17.05
N CYS A 42 1.66 -13.04 -16.51
CA CYS A 42 0.59 -13.76 -15.82
C CYS A 42 -0.81 -13.40 -16.33
N ASP A 43 -0.91 -12.74 -17.48
CA ASP A 43 -2.16 -12.27 -18.10
C ASP A 43 -3.06 -11.50 -17.13
N MET A 44 -2.44 -10.69 -16.26
CA MET A 44 -3.14 -9.85 -15.30
C MET A 44 -3.15 -8.40 -15.79
N ARG A 45 -4.20 -7.67 -15.40
CA ARG A 45 -4.31 -6.23 -15.65
C ARG A 45 -4.71 -5.54 -14.37
N LEU A 46 -4.25 -4.30 -14.20
CA LEU A 46 -4.66 -3.49 -13.07
C LEU A 46 -6.09 -3.01 -13.26
N ILE A 47 -6.88 -3.11 -12.20
CA ILE A 47 -8.19 -2.46 -12.13
C ILE A 47 -8.02 -0.93 -12.09
N ARG A 48 -6.98 -0.46 -11.38
CA ARG A 48 -6.62 0.94 -11.26
C ARG A 48 -5.10 1.09 -11.22
N HIS A 49 -4.59 2.07 -11.96
CA HIS A 49 -3.16 2.38 -11.91
C HIS A 49 -2.76 3.00 -10.57
N PRO A 50 -1.63 2.57 -9.97
CA PRO A 50 -1.08 3.19 -8.77
C PRO A 50 -0.70 4.64 -9.08
N GLN A 51 -1.12 5.56 -8.22
CA GLN A 51 -0.80 6.98 -8.34
C GLN A 51 -0.72 7.60 -6.95
N ARG A 52 0.19 8.56 -6.79
CA ARG A 52 0.25 9.39 -5.59
C ARG A 52 -1.08 10.13 -5.38
N PRO A 53 -1.65 10.12 -4.15
CA PRO A 53 -2.82 10.93 -3.85
C PRO A 53 -2.50 12.42 -4.04
N LYS A 54 -3.43 13.14 -4.65
CA LYS A 54 -3.33 14.60 -4.76
C LYS A 54 -3.58 15.22 -3.39
N TRP A 55 -2.74 16.17 -3.01
CA TRP A 55 -2.95 16.94 -1.80
C TRP A 55 -4.22 17.78 -1.95
N HIS A 56 -5.20 17.59 -1.06
CA HIS A 56 -6.42 18.38 -1.03
C HIS A 56 -6.42 19.31 0.20
N PRO A 57 -6.64 20.63 0.05
CA PRO A 57 -6.54 21.60 1.16
C PRO A 57 -7.47 21.31 2.35
N LEU A 58 -8.56 20.55 2.13
CA LEU A 58 -9.54 20.20 3.18
C LEU A 58 -9.23 18.90 3.94
N HIS A 59 -8.03 18.31 3.83
CA HIS A 59 -7.60 17.19 4.67
C HIS A 59 -7.29 17.59 6.12
N ARG A 60 -8.03 18.53 6.72
CA ARG A 60 -8.09 18.56 8.19
C ARG A 60 -8.79 17.28 8.61
N LEU A 61 -8.00 16.30 9.04
CA LEU A 61 -8.42 15.08 9.72
C LEU A 61 -9.14 15.37 11.06
N GLN A 62 -9.34 16.65 11.40
CA GLN A 62 -10.11 17.10 12.56
C GLN A 62 -11.54 16.54 12.49
N GLY A 63 -11.88 15.71 13.47
CA GLY A 63 -13.25 15.21 13.68
C GLY A 63 -13.58 13.86 13.04
N ARG A 64 -12.62 13.14 12.44
CA ARG A 64 -12.88 11.75 12.01
C ARG A 64 -12.61 10.76 13.14
N ASN A 65 -13.59 9.92 13.46
CA ASN A 65 -13.36 8.73 14.27
C ASN A 65 -12.58 7.71 13.44
N PHE A 66 -11.29 7.60 13.70
CA PHE A 66 -10.47 6.53 13.13
C PHE A 66 -10.71 5.25 13.93
N PRO A 67 -10.66 4.07 13.28
CA PRO A 67 -10.65 2.81 14.01
C PRO A 67 -9.51 2.80 15.04
N GLU A 68 -9.73 2.17 16.21
CA GLU A 68 -8.78 2.16 17.34
C GLU A 68 -7.34 1.83 16.92
N ILE A 69 -7.18 0.88 15.99
CA ILE A 69 -5.88 0.44 15.47
C ILE A 69 -5.07 1.56 14.80
N TRP A 70 -5.73 2.59 14.26
CA TRP A 70 -5.06 3.74 13.66
C TRP A 70 -4.41 4.64 14.70
N LYS A 71 -4.83 4.59 15.97
CA LYS A 71 -4.16 5.33 17.05
C LYS A 71 -2.69 4.96 17.12
N ASN A 72 -2.35 3.68 16.95
CA ASN A 72 -0.95 3.21 16.93
C ASN A 72 -0.08 3.85 15.83
N PHE A 73 -0.68 4.30 14.73
CA PHE A 73 0.04 4.88 13.59
C PHE A 73 -0.02 6.42 13.57
N LEU A 74 -0.94 7.01 14.33
CA LEU A 74 -1.20 8.44 14.37
C LEU A 74 -0.68 9.08 15.66
N ASP A 75 -0.40 8.30 16.70
CA ASP A 75 0.18 8.79 17.93
C ASP A 75 1.61 9.29 17.66
N GLU A 76 1.85 10.54 18.06
CA GLU A 76 3.13 11.24 17.95
C GLU A 76 4.24 10.47 18.67
N ALA A 77 3.89 9.73 19.73
CA ALA A 77 4.84 8.90 20.46
C ALA A 77 5.43 7.78 19.58
N TYR A 78 4.65 7.18 18.66
CA TYR A 78 5.11 6.09 17.79
C TYR A 78 6.13 6.58 16.74
N TRP A 79 5.94 7.80 16.22
CA TRP A 79 6.87 8.41 15.26
C TRP A 79 8.17 8.91 15.88
N ASN A 80 8.16 9.22 17.18
CA ASN A 80 9.31 9.77 17.90
C ASN A 80 10.12 8.71 18.68
N VAL A 81 9.75 7.42 18.61
CA VAL A 81 10.60 6.37 19.17
C VAL A 81 11.79 6.17 18.23
N GLU A 82 13.01 6.43 18.71
CA GLU A 82 14.21 5.94 18.05
C GLU A 82 14.11 4.41 17.90
N LEU A 83 14.00 3.94 16.66
CA LEU A 83 14.11 2.52 16.36
C LEU A 83 15.52 2.07 16.75
N ARG A 84 15.64 1.44 17.92
CA ARG A 84 16.91 0.83 18.35
C ARG A 84 17.25 -0.29 17.36
N SER A 85 18.44 -0.16 16.76
CA SER A 85 19.07 -1.18 15.91
C SER A 85 19.36 -2.46 16.66
#